data_AF-A0ABD1SGC6-F1
#
_entry.id   AF-A0ABD1SGC6-F1
#
_cell.length_a   1.000
_cell.length_b   1.000
_cell.length_c   1.000
_cell.angle_alpha   90.00
_cell.angle_beta   90.00
_cell.angle_gamma   90.00
#
_symmetry.space_group_name_H-M   'P 1'
#
loop_
_entity.id
_entity.type
_entity.pdbx_description
1 polymer ?
#
loop_
_entity_poly.entity_id
_entity_poly.type
_entity_poly.pdbx_seq_one_letter_code
_entity_poly.pdbx_strand_id
1 'polypeptide(L)'
;MSFLNSPFAIFAIFIPRFFIYSHEIIIRVQNNCPYKVWAAALPRGGCHLDRGQTRALGYPSTKSVKIWGQTNCTFDSFGNGKCLIGDCDGLLECKDFGAAPVTLVLIRAELLRREGLL
;
A
#
# COMPACT_ATOMS: atom_id res chain seq x y z
N MET A 1 8.68 -32.00 -42.70
CA MET A 1 8.95 -32.17 -41.26
C MET A 1 10.37 -31.68 -40.97
N SER A 2 10.57 -30.38 -40.75
CA SER A 2 11.90 -29.82 -40.42
C SER A 2 11.84 -28.45 -39.73
N PHE A 3 10.68 -28.03 -39.22
CA PHE A 3 10.52 -26.76 -38.49
C PHE A 3 10.68 -26.89 -36.97
N LEU A 4 10.85 -28.12 -36.43
CA LEU A 4 10.90 -28.36 -34.97
C LEU A 4 12.28 -28.13 -34.31
N ASN A 5 13.34 -27.89 -35.08
CA ASN A 5 14.71 -27.83 -34.55
C ASN A 5 15.31 -26.42 -34.51
N SER A 6 14.49 -25.37 -34.70
CA SER A 6 14.97 -23.99 -34.58
C SER A 6 15.00 -23.57 -33.10
N PRO A 7 16.16 -23.16 -32.54
CA PRO A 7 16.26 -22.74 -31.14
C PRO A 7 15.36 -21.52 -30.83
N PHE A 8 15.04 -20.71 -31.85
CA PHE A 8 14.10 -19.59 -31.74
C PHE A 8 12.65 -20.04 -31.53
N ALA A 9 12.25 -21.19 -32.08
CA ALA A 9 10.89 -21.71 -31.94
C ALA A 9 10.62 -22.27 -30.53
N ILE A 10 11.64 -22.83 -29.87
CA ILE A 10 11.56 -23.33 -28.49
C ILE A 10 11.41 -22.15 -27.51
N PHE A 11 12.11 -21.04 -27.75
CA PHE A 11 12.02 -19.82 -26.92
C PHE A 11 10.63 -19.17 -26.98
N ALA A 12 9.97 -19.21 -28.14
CA ALA A 12 8.63 -18.61 -28.32
C ALA A 12 7.51 -19.37 -27.58
N ILE A 13 7.68 -20.68 -27.33
CA ILE A 13 6.69 -21.52 -26.64
C ILE A 13 6.76 -21.35 -25.10
N PHE A 14 7.88 -20.86 -24.55
CA PHE A 14 8.05 -20.64 -23.10
C PHE A 14 7.61 -19.25 -22.61
N ILE A 15 7.33 -18.29 -23.50
CA ILE A 15 7.02 -16.90 -23.13
C ILE A 15 5.53 -16.59 -22.80
N PRO A 16 4.50 -17.47 -22.95
CA PRO A 16 3.15 -17.09 -22.55
C PRO A 16 2.78 -17.47 -21.10
N ARG A 17 3.70 -17.99 -20.27
CA ARG A 17 3.35 -18.47 -18.90
C ARG A 17 3.61 -17.50 -17.74
N PHE A 18 4.09 -16.28 -17.99
CA PHE A 18 4.44 -15.33 -16.93
C PHE A 18 3.55 -14.08 -16.87
N PHE A 19 2.30 -14.14 -17.35
CA PHE A 19 1.31 -13.14 -16.93
C PHE A 19 0.81 -13.49 -15.52
N ILE A 20 1.55 -13.05 -14.51
CA ILE A 20 1.07 -13.06 -13.12
C ILE A 20 -0.01 -11.97 -13.03
N TYR A 21 -1.27 -12.36 -13.11
CA TYR A 21 -2.39 -11.43 -12.89
C TYR A 21 -2.47 -11.13 -11.38
N SER A 22 -1.88 -10.01 -10.94
CA SER A 22 -1.98 -9.58 -9.55
C SER A 22 -3.29 -8.84 -9.33
N HIS A 23 -4.23 -9.47 -8.60
CA HIS A 23 -5.40 -8.77 -8.09
C HIS A 23 -4.99 -7.78 -7.01
N GLU A 24 -5.33 -6.51 -7.18
CA GLU A 24 -5.09 -5.44 -6.22
C GLU A 24 -6.40 -4.90 -5.63
N ILE A 25 -6.32 -4.41 -4.40
CA ILE A 25 -7.38 -3.67 -3.71
C ILE A 25 -6.97 -2.20 -3.74
N ILE A 26 -7.94 -1.35 -4.08
CA ILE A 26 -7.77 0.10 -3.98
C ILE A 26 -8.46 0.59 -2.72
N ILE A 27 -7.66 1.13 -1.80
CA ILE A 27 -8.15 1.74 -0.56
C ILE A 27 -8.10 3.25 -0.71
N ARG A 28 -9.24 3.92 -0.54
CA ARG A 28 -9.33 5.39 -0.58
C ARG A 28 -9.31 5.95 0.83
N VAL A 29 -8.31 6.77 1.12
CA VAL A 29 -8.15 7.46 2.40
C VAL A 29 -8.46 8.94 2.18
N GLN A 30 -9.41 9.48 2.94
CA GLN A 30 -9.83 10.88 2.84
C GLN A 30 -9.64 11.58 4.17
N ASN A 31 -9.03 12.76 4.14
CA ASN A 31 -8.94 13.61 5.31
C ASN A 31 -10.13 14.57 5.39
N ASN A 32 -11.07 14.32 6.29
CA ASN A 32 -12.17 15.25 6.58
C ASN A 32 -11.92 16.09 7.84
N CYS A 33 -10.78 15.94 8.50
CA CYS A 33 -10.42 16.74 9.66
C CYS A 33 -10.22 18.21 9.26
N PRO A 34 -10.45 19.16 10.18
CA PRO A 34 -10.22 20.59 9.91
C PRO A 34 -8.71 20.95 9.85
N TYR A 35 -7.83 19.97 9.95
CA TYR A 35 -6.38 20.12 9.95
C TYR A 35 -5.73 19.06 9.04
N LYS A 36 -4.48 19.33 8.70
CA LYS A 36 -3.61 18.43 7.93
C LYS A 36 -3.28 17.16 8.70
N VAL A 37 -3.31 16.02 8.01
CA VAL A 37 -2.90 14.72 8.54
C VAL A 37 -1.96 14.01 7.57
N TRP A 38 -1.20 13.06 8.08
CA TRP A 38 -0.41 12.13 7.27
C TRP A 38 -1.01 10.75 7.44
N ALA A 39 -1.50 10.15 6.36
CA ALA A 39 -1.97 8.78 6.39
C ALA A 39 -0.76 7.86 6.28
N ALA A 40 -0.53 7.06 7.32
CA ALA A 40 0.46 6.00 7.34
C ALA A 40 -0.19 4.66 7.01
N ALA A 41 0.54 3.80 6.31
CA ALA A 41 0.04 2.50 5.93
C ALA A 41 1.13 1.42 5.85
N LEU A 42 0.78 0.21 6.27
CA LEU A 42 1.64 -0.98 6.19
C LEU A 42 1.02 -2.02 5.24
N PRO A 43 1.81 -2.69 4.38
CA PRO A 43 3.29 -2.77 4.41
C PRO A 43 4.04 -1.67 3.65
N ARG A 44 3.34 -0.77 2.96
CA ARG A 44 3.94 0.35 2.24
C ARG A 44 2.97 1.53 2.24
N GLY A 45 3.50 2.73 2.09
CA GLY A 45 2.73 3.95 1.95
C GLY A 45 2.94 4.92 3.10
N GLY A 46 2.35 6.10 2.93
CA GLY A 46 2.71 7.29 3.67
C GLY A 46 2.37 8.47 2.80
N CYS A 47 1.33 9.22 3.14
CA CYS A 47 0.95 10.36 2.31
C CYS A 47 0.38 11.49 3.13
N HIS A 48 0.77 12.69 2.72
CA HIS A 48 0.21 13.93 3.21
C HIS A 48 -1.20 14.13 2.65
N LEU A 49 -2.13 14.53 3.51
CA LEU A 49 -3.50 14.88 3.13
C LEU A 49 -3.91 16.20 3.77
N ASP A 50 -4.12 17.21 2.94
CA ASP A 50 -4.83 18.42 3.33
C ASP A 50 -6.31 18.14 3.59
N ARG A 51 -6.99 19.09 4.22
CA ARG A 51 -8.43 18.99 4.45
C ARG A 51 -9.19 18.80 3.13
N GLY A 52 -10.06 17.79 3.09
CA GLY A 52 -10.86 17.40 1.94
C GLY A 52 -10.11 16.57 0.90
N GLN A 53 -8.80 16.37 1.06
CA GLN A 53 -8.01 15.60 0.11
C GLN A 53 -8.23 14.10 0.29
N THR A 54 -8.27 13.39 -0.83
CA THR A 54 -8.38 11.92 -0.89
C THR A 54 -7.20 11.33 -1.64
N ARG A 55 -6.65 10.22 -1.13
CA ARG A 55 -5.61 9.42 -1.78
C ARG A 55 -6.06 7.99 -1.97
N ALA A 56 -5.84 7.45 -3.16
CA ALA A 56 -6.01 6.03 -3.45
C ALA A 56 -4.68 5.30 -3.23
N LEU A 57 -4.71 4.19 -2.49
CA LEU A 57 -3.56 3.35 -2.19
C LEU A 57 -3.83 1.92 -2.68
N GLY A 58 -2.95 1.40 -3.52
CA GLY A 58 -3.05 0.07 -4.11
C GLY A 58 -2.25 -0.97 -3.33
N TYR A 59 -2.90 -2.08 -2.98
CA TYR A 59 -2.26 -3.20 -2.27
C TYR A 59 -2.63 -4.54 -2.89
N PRO A 60 -1.76 -5.55 -2.81
CA PRO A 60 -2.11 -6.91 -3.22
C PRO A 60 -3.31 -7.43 -2.42
N SER A 61 -4.29 -8.00 -3.11
CA SER A 61 -5.50 -8.62 -2.53
C SER A 61 -5.22 -9.78 -1.57
N THR A 62 -3.98 -10.26 -1.52
CA THR A 62 -3.53 -11.35 -0.66
C THR A 62 -2.94 -10.89 0.66
N LYS A 63 -2.76 -9.58 0.87
CA LYS A 63 -2.08 -9.02 2.06
C LYS A 63 -3.05 -8.19 2.89
N SER A 64 -2.98 -8.36 4.21
CA SER A 64 -3.68 -7.48 5.14
C SER A 64 -2.99 -6.11 5.17
N VAL A 65 -3.79 -5.05 5.26
CA VAL A 65 -3.33 -3.65 5.27
C VAL A 65 -3.71 -3.03 6.59
N LYS A 66 -2.82 -2.22 7.15
CA LYS A 66 -3.09 -1.45 8.36
C LYS A 66 -2.86 0.02 8.07
N ILE A 67 -3.82 0.86 8.45
CA ILE A 67 -3.83 2.30 8.15
C ILE A 67 -4.14 3.08 9.42
N TRP A 68 -3.42 4.17 9.64
CA TRP A 68 -3.70 5.12 10.73
C TRP A 68 -3.35 6.54 10.31
N GLY A 69 -3.85 7.51 11.07
CA GLY A 69 -3.51 8.91 10.90
C GLY A 69 -2.35 9.31 11.80
N GLN A 70 -1.44 10.12 11.27
CA GLN A 70 -0.40 10.82 11.99
C GLN A 70 -0.67 12.33 11.94
N THR A 71 -0.32 13.04 13.01
CA THR A 71 -0.57 14.49 13.11
C THR A 71 0.67 15.24 13.56
N ASN A 72 0.76 16.50 13.12
CA ASN A 72 1.86 17.41 13.41
C ASN A 72 3.23 16.80 13.06
N CYS A 73 3.36 16.35 11.80
CA CYS A 73 4.57 15.75 11.29
C CYS A 73 5.44 16.75 10.54
N THR A 74 6.75 16.52 10.60
CA THR A 74 7.74 17.20 9.76
C THR A 74 8.66 16.15 9.18
N PHE A 75 8.77 16.10 7.85
CA PHE A 75 9.63 15.17 7.11
C PHE A 75 10.56 15.95 6.19
N ASP A 76 11.77 15.43 5.99
CA ASP A 76 12.72 15.89 4.98
C ASP A 76 12.40 15.31 3.58
N SER A 77 13.21 15.67 2.59
CA SER A 77 13.06 15.18 1.21
C SER A 77 13.31 13.67 1.05
N PHE A 78 13.93 13.03 2.05
CA PHE A 78 14.20 11.60 2.08
C PHE A 78 13.09 10.82 2.80
N GLY A 79 12.08 11.50 3.33
CA GLY A 79 10.99 10.89 4.08
C GLY A 79 11.33 10.55 5.53
N ASN A 80 12.43 11.09 6.08
CA ASN A 80 12.77 10.98 7.50
C ASN A 80 12.29 12.21 8.26
N GLY A 81 11.89 12.03 9.51
CA GLY A 81 11.21 13.08 10.23
C GLY A 81 10.68 12.66 11.59
N LYS A 82 9.60 13.30 12.00
CA LYS A 82 8.90 12.97 13.24
C LYS A 82 7.47 13.48 13.22
N CYS A 83 6.56 12.68 13.78
CA CYS A 83 5.19 13.05 14.10
C CYS A 83 4.97 13.16 15.62
N LEU A 84 3.98 13.96 16.02
CA LEU A 84 3.58 14.04 17.43
C LEU A 84 2.72 12.83 17.86
N ILE A 85 1.84 12.38 16.96
CA ILE A 85 0.91 11.28 17.19
C ILE A 85 1.05 10.29 16.05
N GLY A 86 1.12 8.99 16.37
CA GLY A 86 1.19 7.91 15.40
C GLY A 86 2.50 7.81 14.61
N ASP A 87 3.58 8.37 15.16
CA ASP A 87 4.93 8.25 14.59
C ASP A 87 5.38 6.79 14.51
N CYS A 88 6.04 6.41 13.42
CA CYS A 88 6.53 5.05 13.16
C CYS A 88 8.04 5.06 12.93
N ASP A 89 8.78 5.41 13.99
CA ASP A 89 10.24 5.61 13.98
C ASP A 89 10.71 6.74 13.05
N GLY A 90 9.92 7.81 12.97
CA GLY A 90 10.27 8.99 12.17
C GLY A 90 10.25 8.78 10.66
N LEU A 91 9.56 7.74 10.17
CA LEU A 91 9.48 7.45 8.74
C LEU A 91 8.14 7.92 8.15
N LEU A 92 8.17 8.52 6.97
CA LEU A 92 6.96 8.78 6.18
C LEU A 92 6.37 7.45 5.68
N GLU A 93 7.22 6.57 5.17
CA GLU A 93 6.86 5.20 4.81
C GLU A 93 7.17 4.25 5.96
N CYS A 94 6.15 3.98 6.77
CA CYS A 94 6.29 3.17 7.97
C CYS A 94 6.74 1.74 7.65
N LYS A 95 7.66 1.22 8.47
CA LYS A 95 8.08 -0.18 8.46
C LYS A 95 7.41 -1.00 9.56
N ASP A 96 6.92 -0.33 10.60
CA ASP A 96 6.21 -0.91 11.73
C ASP A 96 5.08 0.00 12.23
N PHE A 97 4.38 -0.41 13.28
CA PHE A 97 3.25 0.30 13.88
C PHE A 97 3.63 1.68 14.40
N GLY A 98 2.66 2.60 14.29
CA GLY A 98 2.76 3.89 14.96
C GLY A 98 2.68 3.76 16.49
N ALA A 99 3.47 4.55 17.19
CA ALA A 99 3.46 4.64 18.65
C ALA A 99 2.11 5.15 19.17
N ALA A 100 1.59 4.50 20.21
CA ALA A 100 0.32 4.89 20.84
C ALA A 100 0.40 6.31 21.44
N PRO A 101 -0.71 7.08 21.45
CA PRO A 101 -2.06 6.68 21.03
C PRO A 101 -2.27 6.75 19.52
N VAL A 102 -2.90 5.72 18.93
CA VAL A 102 -3.29 5.69 17.52
C VAL A 102 -4.66 5.06 17.33
N THR A 103 -5.45 5.62 16.39
CA THR A 103 -6.64 4.95 15.86
C THR A 103 -6.22 4.13 14.63
N LEU A 104 -6.36 2.81 14.72
CA LEU A 104 -5.90 1.87 13.69
C LEU A 104 -7.08 1.24 12.95
N VAL A 105 -7.00 1.22 11.63
CA VAL A 105 -7.88 0.42 10.77
C VAL A 105 -7.10 -0.77 10.25
N LEU A 106 -7.58 -1.99 10.56
CA LEU A 106 -7.03 -3.24 10.02
C LEU A 106 -7.98 -3.81 8.96
N ILE A 107 -7.49 -3.92 7.73
CA ILE A 107 -8.19 -4.53 6.62
C ILE A 107 -7.58 -5.92 6.39
N ARG A 108 -8.37 -6.97 6.62
CA ARG A 108 -7.93 -8.36 6.44
C ARG A 108 -8.28 -8.85 5.05
N ALA A 109 -7.26 -9.22 4.27
CA ALA A 109 -7.43 -9.77 2.93
C ALA A 109 -8.32 -11.02 2.89
N GLU A 110 -8.18 -11.91 3.88
CA GLU A 110 -8.95 -13.15 3.96
C GLU A 110 -10.47 -12.91 4.11
N LEU A 111 -10.85 -11.88 4.87
CA LEU A 111 -12.26 -11.53 5.06
C LEU A 111 -12.87 -11.00 3.76
N LEU A 112 -12.15 -10.13 3.06
CA LEU A 112 -12.62 -9.57 1.79
C LEU A 112 -12.82 -10.64 0.72
N ARG A 113 -11.92 -11.63 0.64
CA ARG A 113 -12.08 -12.78 -0.26
C ARG A 113 -13.29 -13.64 0.12
N ARG A 114 -13.54 -13.87 1.42
CA ARG A 114 -14.68 -14.66 1.89
C ARG A 114 -16.02 -14.04 1.54
N GLU A 115 -16.09 -12.71 1.54
CA GLU A 115 -17.29 -11.95 1.19
C GLU A 115 -17.48 -11.75 -0.32
N GLY A 116 -16.57 -12.28 -1.16
CA GLY A 116 -16.64 -12.15 -2.61
C GLY A 116 -16.40 -10.72 -3.12
N LEU A 117 -15.78 -9.87 -2.30
CA LEU A 117 -15.38 -8.50 -2.67
C LEU A 117 -14.07 -8.47 -3.47
N LEU A 118 -13.37 -9.61 -3.56
CA LEU A 118 -12.10 -9.84 -4.27
C LEU A 118 -12.06 -11.19 -4.95
#